data_AF-Q74N62-F1
#
_entry.id   AF-Q74N62-F1
#
_cell.length_a   1.000
_cell.length_b   1.000
_cell.length_c   1.000
_cell.angle_alpha   90.00
_cell.angle_beta   90.00
_cell.angle_gamma   90.00
#
_symmetry.space_group_name_H-M   'P 1'
#
loop_
_entity.id
_entity.type
_entity.pdbx_description
1 polymer ?
#
loop_
_entity_poly.entity_id
_entity_poly.type
_entity_poly.pdbx_seq_one_letter_code
_entity_poly.pdbx_strand_id
1 'polypeptide(L)'
;MDREKALQIVEKFKKELPVVGAAIIPNNLPTFERYIKSLVEEGYLLEKFVDEAKSKPHLIILIKDFEKPNEIKKKTAEVLYEVAKERPPFWVLPLLVKENFFNLLSRTGFLEIMPYIDVLFDEIYLQAAKFGGLYLYALARRLGDGLVAFVLAGSAARGEYKENSDIDFFVIYDDTIIHKPVRHELLLLVEPFRITAGIERRVNIQVYSLSSFWDSLRQTNPVIITFLRDGVPLYDRREFTIWKTLLKEGHIVPTKEAAEQQLVLAKAKLEEMKKKMVDFVIEDSFWASIAAAQSLLLAIGVITVTPKETIGELRKLGYNELADIIEQIYNRRKEIEHSDQEVKIDGKEIEEKYLLAKKVVENAEKEMPKLEIVGMKREVEALKTEIEALLIEIEKTVPKLFNELIEKGHISKEQLELLKKPLPNSLSELEKIKNSLWDLYRKLSVIREIRDTQYLFHGILVRYKGKEYILLKADKYYLYDSNEDKVYVVTDEGLKEGNRDELDEKLEEITEERVPIPIEDLIKIKQILGDVEILISTPY
;
A
#
# COMPACT_ATOMS: atom_id res chain seq x y z
N MET A 1 57.79 -13.56 -22.38
CA MET A 1 56.78 -12.53 -22.04
C MET A 1 57.40 -11.16 -22.33
N ASP A 2 56.66 -10.27 -22.99
CA ASP A 2 57.15 -8.94 -23.38
C ASP A 2 57.02 -7.95 -22.22
N ARG A 3 57.95 -8.05 -21.24
CA ARG A 3 57.97 -7.22 -20.02
C ARG A 3 58.03 -5.73 -20.34
N GLU A 4 58.70 -5.36 -21.42
CA GLU A 4 58.83 -3.98 -21.88
C GLU A 4 57.49 -3.39 -22.32
N LYS A 5 56.71 -4.12 -23.14
CA LYS A 5 55.34 -3.68 -23.50
C LYS A 5 54.43 -3.58 -22.30
N ALA A 6 54.54 -4.48 -21.33
CA ALA A 6 53.74 -4.41 -20.10
C ALA A 6 54.06 -3.12 -19.32
N LEU A 7 55.34 -2.77 -19.17
CA LEU A 7 55.77 -1.53 -18.52
C LEU A 7 55.25 -0.29 -19.26
N GLN A 8 55.29 -0.28 -20.59
CA GLN A 8 54.74 0.82 -21.39
C GLN A 8 53.24 1.04 -21.13
N ILE A 9 52.45 -0.04 -20.99
CA ILE A 9 51.03 0.05 -20.63
C ILE A 9 50.87 0.60 -19.20
N VAL A 10 51.65 0.09 -18.24
CA VAL A 10 51.61 0.55 -16.83
C VAL A 10 51.92 2.05 -16.74
N GLU A 11 52.90 2.56 -17.50
CA GLU A 11 53.24 3.99 -17.54
C GLU A 11 52.11 4.86 -18.10
N LYS A 12 51.24 4.33 -18.99
CA LYS A 12 50.02 5.06 -19.42
C LYS A 12 49.03 5.22 -18.27
N PHE A 13 48.85 4.18 -17.45
CA PHE A 13 48.00 4.27 -16.26
C PHE A 13 48.58 5.23 -15.22
N LYS A 14 49.89 5.15 -14.93
CA LYS A 14 50.55 6.03 -13.93
C LYS A 14 50.45 7.51 -14.24
N LYS A 15 50.36 7.91 -15.52
CA LYS A 15 50.20 9.32 -15.90
C LYS A 15 48.90 9.93 -15.41
N GLU A 16 47.85 9.13 -15.26
CA GLU A 16 46.50 9.62 -14.99
C GLU A 16 45.90 9.05 -13.70
N LEU A 17 46.50 8.01 -13.12
CA LEU A 17 45.94 7.24 -12.00
C LEU A 17 47.02 6.91 -10.95
N PRO A 18 46.64 6.82 -9.67
CA PRO A 18 47.55 6.42 -8.58
C PRO A 18 47.79 4.90 -8.61
N VAL A 19 48.64 4.44 -9.54
CA VAL A 19 49.02 3.04 -9.67
C VAL A 19 49.99 2.66 -8.54
N VAL A 20 49.62 1.63 -7.78
CA VAL A 20 50.37 1.15 -6.60
C VAL A 20 50.93 -0.26 -6.76
N GLY A 21 50.66 -0.90 -7.89
CA GLY A 21 51.23 -2.20 -8.23
C GLY A 21 50.92 -2.63 -9.65
N ALA A 22 51.79 -3.42 -10.24
CA ALA A 22 51.54 -4.09 -11.51
C ALA A 22 52.26 -5.44 -11.58
N ALA A 23 51.58 -6.45 -12.12
CA ALA A 23 52.15 -7.78 -12.30
C ALA A 23 51.58 -8.48 -13.53
N ILE A 24 52.36 -9.40 -14.09
CA ILE A 24 51.93 -10.28 -15.17
C ILE A 24 51.58 -11.64 -14.59
N ILE A 25 50.40 -12.17 -14.95
CA ILE A 25 50.00 -13.54 -14.71
C ILE A 25 50.21 -14.34 -16.01
N PRO A 26 51.11 -15.33 -16.02
CA PRO A 26 51.25 -16.25 -17.14
C PRO A 26 49.97 -17.08 -17.35
N ASN A 27 49.57 -17.29 -18.60
CA ASN A 27 48.36 -18.04 -18.95
C ASN A 27 48.56 -19.55 -19.09
N ASN A 28 49.78 -20.03 -18.89
CA ASN A 28 50.14 -21.45 -18.90
C ASN A 28 50.19 -22.08 -17.50
N LEU A 29 49.61 -21.42 -16.49
CA LEU A 29 49.60 -21.92 -15.12
C LEU A 29 48.49 -22.98 -14.90
N PRO A 30 48.74 -24.05 -14.14
CA PRO A 30 47.71 -25.08 -13.86
C PRO A 30 46.46 -24.53 -13.16
N THR A 31 46.61 -23.47 -12.35
CA THR A 31 45.52 -22.81 -11.62
C THR A 31 44.85 -21.69 -12.40
N PHE A 32 45.28 -21.43 -13.65
CA PHE A 32 44.80 -20.31 -14.46
C PHE A 32 43.29 -20.39 -14.72
N GLU A 33 42.74 -21.59 -14.94
CA GLU A 33 41.30 -21.74 -15.15
C GLU A 33 40.46 -21.37 -13.92
N ARG A 34 40.95 -21.70 -12.71
CA ARG A 34 40.27 -21.31 -11.46
C ARG A 34 40.33 -19.81 -11.24
N TYR A 35 41.47 -19.19 -11.55
CA TYR A 35 41.62 -17.73 -11.56
C TYR A 35 40.60 -17.06 -12.49
N ILE A 36 40.50 -17.54 -13.75
CA ILE A 36 39.50 -17.05 -14.70
C ILE A 36 38.08 -17.23 -14.16
N LYS A 37 37.77 -18.37 -13.55
CA LYS A 37 36.46 -18.61 -12.91
C LYS A 37 36.16 -17.58 -11.82
N SER A 38 37.13 -17.25 -10.96
CA SER A 38 36.97 -16.20 -9.94
C SER A 38 36.69 -14.82 -10.54
N LEU A 39 37.28 -14.48 -11.69
CA LEU A 39 36.95 -13.22 -12.38
C LEU A 39 35.51 -13.20 -12.91
N VAL A 40 35.01 -14.33 -13.40
CA VAL A 40 33.63 -14.46 -13.91
C VAL A 40 32.63 -14.38 -12.76
N GLU A 41 32.85 -15.13 -11.68
CA GLU A 41 31.97 -15.17 -10.51
C GLU A 41 31.79 -13.78 -9.86
N GLU A 42 32.85 -12.97 -9.85
CA GLU A 42 32.79 -11.60 -9.32
C GLU A 42 32.36 -10.55 -10.36
N GLY A 43 32.03 -10.97 -11.59
CA GLY A 43 31.58 -10.07 -12.66
C GLY A 43 32.68 -9.18 -13.26
N TYR A 44 33.96 -9.48 -13.03
CA TYR A 44 35.10 -8.77 -13.62
C TYR A 44 35.47 -9.29 -15.02
N LEU A 45 34.95 -10.45 -15.41
CA LEU A 45 35.10 -11.01 -16.76
C LEU A 45 33.74 -11.52 -17.25
N LEU A 46 33.25 -10.99 -18.37
CA LEU A 46 32.01 -11.48 -18.98
C LEU A 46 32.26 -12.82 -19.68
N GLU A 47 31.30 -13.74 -19.62
CA GLU A 47 31.41 -15.09 -20.19
C GLU A 47 31.84 -15.08 -21.66
N LYS A 48 31.30 -14.16 -22.47
CA LYS A 48 31.63 -14.03 -23.90
C LYS A 48 33.11 -13.70 -24.20
N PHE A 49 33.87 -13.24 -23.21
CA PHE A 49 35.29 -12.90 -23.35
C PHE A 49 36.23 -13.92 -22.70
N VAL A 50 35.71 -15.01 -22.14
CA VAL A 50 36.50 -16.01 -21.42
C VAL A 50 37.56 -16.65 -22.31
N ASP A 51 37.21 -17.06 -23.53
CA ASP A 51 38.15 -17.71 -24.45
C ASP A 51 39.27 -16.75 -24.88
N GLU A 52 38.94 -15.48 -25.13
CA GLU A 52 39.93 -14.46 -25.45
C GLU A 52 40.87 -14.22 -24.26
N ALA A 53 40.34 -14.07 -23.04
CA ALA A 53 41.13 -13.89 -21.83
C ALA A 53 42.08 -15.08 -21.60
N LYS A 54 41.59 -16.32 -21.74
CA LYS A 54 42.41 -17.54 -21.64
C LYS A 54 43.59 -17.58 -22.62
N SER A 55 43.42 -17.00 -23.81
CA SER A 55 44.45 -17.00 -24.85
C SER A 55 45.63 -16.05 -24.56
N LYS A 56 45.53 -15.15 -23.59
CA LYS A 56 46.52 -14.09 -23.32
C LYS A 56 47.06 -14.17 -21.89
N PRO A 57 48.33 -13.80 -21.63
CA PRO A 57 48.77 -13.47 -20.28
C PRO A 57 47.98 -12.26 -19.75
N HIS A 58 47.70 -12.22 -18.44
CA HIS A 58 46.97 -11.10 -17.85
C HIS A 58 47.95 -10.09 -17.25
N LEU A 59 47.70 -8.79 -17.48
CA LEU A 59 48.43 -7.69 -16.85
C LEU A 59 47.54 -7.06 -15.78
N ILE A 60 47.81 -7.36 -14.52
CA ILE A 60 47.13 -6.72 -13.38
C ILE A 60 47.76 -5.35 -13.14
N ILE A 61 46.92 -4.34 -12.97
CA ILE A 61 47.32 -2.97 -12.58
C ILE A 61 46.49 -2.58 -11.36
N LEU A 62 47.12 -2.40 -10.21
CA LEU A 62 46.46 -2.00 -8.97
C LEU A 62 46.42 -0.49 -8.85
N ILE A 63 45.22 0.05 -8.62
CA ILE A 63 44.95 1.49 -8.54
C ILE A 63 44.38 1.81 -7.16
N LYS A 64 45.00 2.76 -6.46
CA LYS A 64 44.58 3.18 -5.12
C LYS A 64 43.29 4.00 -5.19
N ASP A 65 42.22 3.56 -4.54
CA ASP A 65 40.86 4.12 -4.62
C ASP A 65 40.27 4.49 -3.24
N PHE A 66 41.12 4.66 -2.21
CA PHE A 66 40.68 5.03 -0.86
C PHE A 66 40.17 6.47 -0.77
N GLU A 67 40.57 7.33 -1.71
CA GLU A 67 40.13 8.72 -1.83
C GLU A 67 39.43 8.93 -3.18
N LYS A 68 38.27 9.58 -3.18
CA LYS A 68 37.46 9.86 -4.39
C LYS A 68 37.24 8.65 -5.33
N PRO A 69 36.75 7.50 -4.82
CA PRO A 69 36.63 6.25 -5.58
C PRO A 69 35.86 6.39 -6.90
N ASN A 70 34.76 7.15 -6.91
CA ASN A 70 33.95 7.35 -8.12
C ASN A 70 34.69 8.06 -9.26
N GLU A 71 35.52 9.07 -8.92
CA GLU A 71 36.34 9.79 -9.90
C GLU A 71 37.41 8.86 -10.50
N ILE A 72 38.09 8.11 -9.63
CA ILE A 72 39.13 7.14 -10.01
C ILE A 72 38.55 6.02 -10.87
N LYS A 73 37.37 5.50 -10.52
CA LYS A 73 36.67 4.47 -11.30
C LYS A 73 36.35 4.94 -12.71
N LYS A 74 35.78 6.15 -12.84
CA LYS A 74 35.49 6.74 -14.17
C LYS A 74 36.78 6.90 -14.97
N LYS A 75 37.82 7.45 -14.36
CA LYS A 75 39.11 7.68 -15.00
C LYS A 75 39.80 6.38 -15.43
N THR A 76 39.69 5.33 -14.62
CA THR A 76 40.20 3.99 -14.93
C THR A 76 39.54 3.42 -16.19
N ALA A 77 38.23 3.60 -16.34
CA ALA A 77 37.51 3.15 -17.54
C ALA A 77 37.95 3.92 -18.80
N GLU A 78 38.17 5.24 -18.69
CA GLU A 78 38.68 6.07 -19.80
C GLU A 78 40.06 5.59 -20.26
N VAL A 79 41.00 5.42 -19.33
CA VAL A 79 42.38 4.96 -19.66
C VAL A 79 42.37 3.54 -20.23
N LEU A 80 41.58 2.63 -19.64
CA LEU A 80 41.44 1.27 -20.14
C LEU A 80 40.89 1.24 -21.57
N TYR A 81 39.92 2.10 -21.88
CA TYR A 81 39.35 2.21 -23.23
C TYR A 81 40.41 2.62 -24.27
N GLU A 82 41.25 3.61 -23.95
CA GLU A 82 42.33 4.03 -24.85
C GLU A 82 43.39 2.93 -25.03
N VAL A 83 43.79 2.27 -23.94
CA VAL A 83 44.74 1.13 -24.00
C VAL A 83 44.16 -0.03 -24.81
N ALA A 84 42.86 -0.32 -24.69
CA ALA A 84 42.22 -1.42 -25.40
C ALA A 84 42.21 -1.23 -26.93
N LYS A 85 42.16 0.02 -27.43
CA LYS A 85 42.22 0.32 -28.88
C LYS A 85 43.53 -0.16 -29.52
N GLU A 86 44.61 -0.20 -28.76
CA GLU A 86 45.93 -0.63 -29.22
C GLU A 86 46.06 -2.16 -29.30
N ARG A 87 45.04 -2.91 -28.86
CA ARG A 87 45.00 -4.37 -28.83
C ARG A 87 46.27 -4.97 -28.21
N PRO A 88 46.53 -4.67 -26.93
CA PRO A 88 47.73 -5.14 -26.26
C PRO A 88 47.80 -6.67 -26.28
N PRO A 89 49.02 -7.25 -26.25
CA PRO A 89 49.20 -8.70 -26.19
C PRO A 89 48.80 -9.30 -24.82
N PHE A 90 48.30 -8.47 -23.91
CA PHE A 90 47.86 -8.84 -22.57
C PHE A 90 46.36 -8.65 -22.43
N TRP A 91 45.73 -9.46 -21.59
CA TRP A 91 44.45 -9.11 -20.99
C TRP A 91 44.70 -8.09 -19.86
N VAL A 92 44.43 -6.81 -20.12
CA VAL A 92 44.70 -5.74 -19.14
C VAL A 92 43.58 -5.69 -18.12
N LEU A 93 43.92 -5.92 -16.86
CA LEU A 93 42.99 -5.99 -15.73
C LEU A 93 43.34 -4.90 -14.70
N PRO A 94 42.83 -3.66 -14.86
CA PRO A 94 42.94 -2.67 -13.82
C PRO A 94 42.00 -3.02 -12.66
N LEU A 95 42.55 -3.08 -11.45
CA LEU A 95 41.81 -3.38 -10.23
C LEU A 95 41.94 -2.21 -9.26
N LEU A 96 40.81 -1.65 -8.87
CA LEU A 96 40.73 -0.73 -7.74
C LEU A 96 40.99 -1.53 -6.46
N VAL A 97 41.89 -1.05 -5.61
CA VAL A 97 42.39 -1.82 -4.46
C VAL A 97 41.25 -2.20 -3.50
N LYS A 98 40.47 -1.21 -3.06
CA LYS A 98 39.40 -1.38 -2.08
C LYS A 98 38.14 -1.93 -2.71
N GLU A 99 37.75 -1.46 -3.89
CA GLU A 99 36.49 -1.85 -4.53
C GLU A 99 36.55 -3.28 -5.14
N ASN A 100 37.70 -3.70 -5.70
CA ASN A 100 37.76 -4.93 -6.51
C ASN A 100 38.85 -5.91 -6.05
N PHE A 101 40.07 -5.43 -5.84
CA PHE A 101 41.21 -6.30 -5.55
C PHE A 101 41.05 -7.05 -4.23
N PHE A 102 40.61 -6.38 -3.16
CA PHE A 102 40.36 -7.03 -1.87
C PHE A 102 39.27 -8.11 -1.95
N ASN A 103 38.22 -7.90 -2.73
CA ASN A 103 37.18 -8.92 -2.94
C ASN A 103 37.73 -10.13 -3.70
N LEU A 104 38.57 -9.89 -4.72
CA LEU A 104 39.25 -10.96 -5.46
C LEU A 104 40.22 -11.74 -4.59
N LEU A 105 40.94 -11.10 -3.66
CA LEU A 105 41.85 -11.79 -2.75
C LEU A 105 41.15 -12.81 -1.84
N SER A 106 39.85 -12.64 -1.57
CA SER A 106 39.04 -13.61 -0.83
C SER A 106 38.62 -14.82 -1.67
N ARG A 107 38.87 -14.80 -2.99
CA ARG A 107 38.53 -15.90 -3.91
C ARG A 107 39.71 -16.84 -4.06
N THR A 108 39.46 -18.12 -3.80
CA THR A 108 40.48 -19.18 -3.80
C THR A 108 41.26 -19.22 -5.11
N GLY A 109 40.58 -19.19 -6.25
CA GLY A 109 41.23 -19.23 -7.57
C GLY A 109 42.15 -18.04 -7.84
N PHE A 110 41.79 -16.85 -7.38
CA PHE A 110 42.63 -15.66 -7.50
C PHE A 110 43.81 -15.71 -6.52
N LEU A 111 43.59 -16.06 -5.26
CA LEU A 111 44.68 -16.13 -4.28
C LEU A 111 45.70 -17.25 -4.61
N GLU A 112 45.25 -18.40 -5.14
CA GLU A 112 46.09 -19.51 -5.58
C GLU A 112 47.06 -19.15 -6.71
N ILE A 113 46.75 -18.12 -7.51
CA ILE A 113 47.61 -17.69 -8.62
C ILE A 113 48.66 -16.65 -8.21
N MET A 114 48.44 -15.95 -7.08
CA MET A 114 49.34 -14.90 -6.58
C MET A 114 50.80 -15.36 -6.37
N PRO A 115 51.10 -16.59 -5.94
CA PRO A 115 52.48 -17.10 -5.86
C PRO A 115 53.27 -17.05 -7.17
N TYR A 116 52.58 -17.14 -8.32
CA TYR A 116 53.19 -17.33 -9.64
C TYR A 116 53.32 -16.05 -10.47
N ILE A 117 52.91 -14.91 -9.92
CA ILE A 117 52.91 -13.64 -10.64
C ILE A 117 54.34 -13.10 -10.84
N ASP A 118 54.60 -12.51 -12.01
CA ASP A 118 55.79 -11.72 -12.28
C ASP A 118 55.52 -10.26 -11.90
N VAL A 119 56.01 -9.84 -10.73
CA VAL A 119 55.83 -8.48 -10.22
C VAL A 119 56.70 -7.53 -11.03
N LEU A 120 56.07 -6.53 -11.64
CA LEU A 120 56.74 -5.46 -12.38
C LEU A 120 57.13 -4.32 -11.44
N PHE A 121 56.19 -3.93 -10.58
CA PHE A 121 56.32 -2.90 -9.56
C PHE A 121 55.26 -3.18 -8.48
N ASP A 122 55.57 -2.93 -7.22
CA ASP A 122 54.60 -3.05 -6.13
C ASP A 122 54.99 -2.14 -4.98
N GLU A 123 54.03 -1.40 -4.45
CA GLU A 123 54.24 -0.68 -3.21
C GLU A 123 54.08 -1.59 -1.99
N ILE A 124 53.08 -2.48 -1.99
CA ILE A 124 52.83 -3.40 -0.86
C ILE A 124 51.87 -4.56 -1.18
N TYR A 125 50.91 -4.35 -2.09
CA TYR A 125 49.72 -5.19 -2.22
C TYR A 125 49.99 -6.52 -2.92
N LEU A 126 50.78 -6.53 -4.00
CA LEU A 126 51.07 -7.76 -4.75
C LEU A 126 51.98 -8.68 -3.95
N GLN A 127 52.96 -8.12 -3.22
CA GLN A 127 53.80 -8.83 -2.27
C GLN A 127 52.95 -9.42 -1.14
N ALA A 128 52.04 -8.63 -0.54
CA ALA A 128 51.13 -9.13 0.48
C ALA A 128 50.25 -10.29 -0.03
N ALA A 129 49.71 -10.17 -1.25
CA ALA A 129 48.91 -11.21 -1.89
C ALA A 129 49.72 -12.48 -2.19
N LYS A 130 50.94 -12.31 -2.68
CA LYS A 130 51.88 -13.41 -2.98
C LYS A 130 52.24 -14.19 -1.70
N PHE A 131 52.58 -13.47 -0.63
CA PHE A 131 52.79 -14.09 0.69
C PHE A 131 51.53 -14.76 1.19
N GLY A 132 50.37 -14.10 1.07
CA GLY A 132 49.08 -14.63 1.47
C GLY A 132 48.77 -15.99 0.83
N GLY A 133 48.93 -16.11 -0.49
CA GLY A 133 48.73 -17.37 -1.21
C GLY A 133 49.71 -18.47 -0.81
N LEU A 134 51.00 -18.13 -0.64
CA LEU A 134 52.02 -19.08 -0.18
C LEU A 134 51.77 -19.57 1.25
N TYR A 135 51.48 -18.63 2.16
CA TYR A 135 51.31 -18.93 3.58
C TYR A 135 50.00 -19.67 3.87
N LEU A 136 48.93 -19.39 3.11
CA LEU A 136 47.68 -20.13 3.20
C LEU A 136 47.88 -21.64 2.94
N TYR A 137 48.74 -22.02 2.00
CA TYR A 137 49.08 -23.43 1.76
C TYR A 137 49.69 -24.08 3.02
N ALA A 138 50.55 -23.37 3.73
CA ALA A 138 51.16 -23.86 4.96
C ALA A 138 50.15 -23.95 6.11
N LEU A 139 49.25 -22.97 6.23
CA LEU A 139 48.15 -22.97 7.18
C LEU A 139 47.21 -24.15 6.93
N ALA A 140 46.77 -24.36 5.69
CA ALA A 140 45.88 -25.46 5.31
C ALA A 140 46.50 -26.82 5.64
N ARG A 141 47.80 -27.04 5.39
CA ARG A 141 48.47 -28.30 5.73
C ARG A 141 48.62 -28.57 7.22
N ARG A 142 48.74 -27.52 8.04
CA ARG A 142 48.97 -27.66 9.49
C ARG A 142 47.71 -27.64 10.32
N LEU A 143 46.72 -26.85 9.90
CA LEU A 143 45.49 -26.62 10.64
C LEU A 143 44.31 -27.38 10.05
N GLY A 144 44.35 -27.74 8.76
CA GLY A 144 43.24 -28.42 8.08
C GLY A 144 41.92 -27.69 8.29
N ASP A 145 40.89 -28.45 8.67
CA ASP A 145 39.55 -27.92 8.96
C ASP A 145 39.51 -27.00 10.19
N GLY A 146 40.56 -26.99 11.02
CA GLY A 146 40.70 -26.08 12.15
C GLY A 146 41.16 -24.66 11.77
N LEU A 147 41.46 -24.37 10.51
CA LEU A 147 41.66 -22.98 10.06
C LEU A 147 40.29 -22.28 9.94
N VAL A 148 40.08 -21.24 10.74
CA VAL A 148 38.83 -20.44 10.73
C VAL A 148 38.97 -19.28 9.75
N ALA A 149 39.99 -18.44 9.94
CA ALA A 149 40.20 -17.28 9.09
C ALA A 149 41.69 -16.94 8.95
N PHE A 150 42.07 -16.41 7.79
CA PHE A 150 43.36 -15.78 7.54
C PHE A 150 43.13 -14.44 6.84
N VAL A 151 43.59 -13.36 7.46
CA VAL A 151 43.13 -12.02 7.14
C VAL A 151 44.32 -11.06 7.03
N LEU A 152 44.37 -10.28 5.97
CA LEU A 152 45.27 -9.14 5.81
C LEU A 152 44.74 -7.97 6.64
N ALA A 153 45.60 -7.33 7.42
CA ALA A 153 45.22 -6.27 8.37
C ALA A 153 46.19 -5.08 8.29
N GLY A 154 46.02 -4.16 9.24
CA GLY A 154 46.93 -3.05 9.43
C GLY A 154 46.85 -1.99 8.33
N SER A 155 47.96 -1.28 8.15
CA SER A 155 48.02 -0.09 7.28
C SER A 155 47.80 -0.41 5.79
N ALA A 156 48.16 -1.62 5.34
CA ALA A 156 47.89 -2.08 3.98
C ALA A 156 46.39 -2.19 3.71
N ALA A 157 45.65 -2.84 4.62
CA ALA A 157 44.19 -2.99 4.51
C ALA A 157 43.44 -1.64 4.56
N ARG A 158 43.97 -0.68 5.33
CA ARG A 158 43.42 0.69 5.42
C ARG A 158 43.83 1.63 4.27
N GLY A 159 44.83 1.27 3.47
CA GLY A 159 45.39 2.17 2.44
C GLY A 159 46.28 3.29 2.99
N GLU A 160 46.70 3.18 4.25
CA GLU A 160 47.46 4.17 5.02
C GLU A 160 48.94 3.77 5.21
N TYR A 161 49.43 2.83 4.41
CA TYR A 161 50.81 2.35 4.49
C TYR A 161 51.81 3.44 4.05
N LYS A 162 53.01 3.34 4.61
CA LYS A 162 54.19 4.12 4.26
C LYS A 162 55.23 3.19 3.63
N GLU A 163 56.31 3.77 3.09
CA GLU A 163 57.38 3.03 2.42
C GLU A 163 57.90 1.86 3.27
N ASN A 164 58.14 2.09 4.57
CA ASN A 164 58.64 1.10 5.54
C ASN A 164 57.53 0.41 6.37
N SER A 165 56.27 0.47 5.94
CA SER A 165 55.19 -0.20 6.66
C SER A 165 55.32 -1.73 6.62
N ASP A 166 55.07 -2.36 7.77
CA ASP A 166 54.95 -3.81 7.90
C ASP A 166 53.72 -4.32 7.13
N ILE A 167 53.76 -5.58 6.69
CA ILE A 167 52.57 -6.30 6.22
C ILE A 167 52.02 -7.11 7.38
N ASP A 168 50.89 -6.68 7.92
CA ASP A 168 50.22 -7.33 9.04
C ASP A 168 49.18 -8.34 8.56
N PHE A 169 49.23 -9.55 9.12
CA PHE A 169 48.18 -10.55 9.00
C PHE A 169 47.74 -11.03 10.38
N PHE A 170 46.58 -11.65 10.44
CA PHE A 170 46.23 -12.51 11.55
C PHE A 170 45.54 -13.80 11.10
N VAL A 171 45.69 -14.81 11.94
CA VAL A 171 45.11 -16.15 11.77
C VAL A 171 44.21 -16.44 12.95
N ILE A 172 43.02 -16.95 12.68
CA ILE A 172 42.12 -17.52 13.66
C ILE A 172 42.08 -19.03 13.44
N TYR A 173 42.37 -19.80 14.48
CA TYR A 173 42.26 -21.27 14.45
C TYR A 173 41.30 -21.77 15.51
N ASP A 174 40.65 -22.90 15.23
CA ASP A 174 39.67 -23.52 16.10
C ASP A 174 40.37 -24.36 17.18
N ASP A 175 40.42 -23.84 18.42
CA ASP A 175 41.02 -24.54 19.56
C ASP A 175 40.15 -25.68 20.13
N THR A 176 38.92 -25.84 19.62
CA THR A 176 38.09 -27.01 19.92
C THR A 176 38.45 -28.23 19.05
N ILE A 177 39.13 -28.01 17.92
CA ILE A 177 39.63 -29.06 17.02
C ILE A 177 41.13 -29.26 17.24
N ILE A 178 41.89 -28.16 17.35
CA ILE A 178 43.33 -28.18 17.48
C ILE A 178 43.72 -27.92 18.94
N HIS A 179 43.88 -29.01 19.70
CA HIS A 179 44.23 -28.93 21.12
C HIS A 179 45.71 -28.66 21.41
N LYS A 180 46.58 -28.76 20.39
CA LYS A 180 48.01 -28.50 20.54
C LYS A 180 48.33 -27.02 20.30
N PRO A 181 49.35 -26.45 20.98
CA PRO A 181 49.77 -25.07 20.75
C PRO A 181 50.41 -24.92 19.36
N VAL A 182 49.73 -24.24 18.43
CA VAL A 182 50.22 -24.04 17.05
C VAL A 182 50.89 -22.69 16.82
N ARG A 183 50.74 -21.72 17.73
CA ARG A 183 51.22 -20.34 17.55
C ARG A 183 52.71 -20.28 17.22
N HIS A 184 53.56 -20.92 18.02
CA HIS A 184 55.01 -20.88 17.80
C HIS A 184 55.39 -21.51 16.46
N GLU A 185 54.80 -22.67 16.14
CA GLU A 185 55.06 -23.36 14.87
C GLU A 185 54.71 -22.47 13.67
N LEU A 186 53.55 -21.80 13.69
CA LEU A 186 53.11 -20.91 12.62
C LEU A 186 54.05 -19.70 12.46
N LEU A 187 54.50 -19.10 13.56
CA LEU A 187 55.43 -17.98 13.53
C LEU A 187 56.80 -18.35 12.93
N LEU A 188 57.30 -19.56 13.18
CA LEU A 188 58.56 -20.05 12.58
C LEU A 188 58.51 -20.16 11.04
N LEU A 189 57.32 -20.27 10.45
CA LEU A 189 57.16 -20.34 9.00
C LEU A 189 57.18 -18.97 8.32
N VAL A 190 56.97 -17.87 9.05
CA VAL A 190 56.78 -16.54 8.45
C VAL A 190 58.02 -16.12 7.65
N GLU A 191 59.21 -16.24 8.24
CA GLU A 191 60.46 -15.83 7.58
C GLU A 191 60.78 -16.63 6.31
N PRO A 192 60.74 -17.99 6.31
CA PRO A 192 60.91 -18.76 5.08
C PRO A 192 59.96 -18.36 3.94
N PHE A 193 58.67 -18.15 4.25
CA PHE A 193 57.69 -17.75 3.24
C PHE A 193 57.84 -16.28 2.80
N ARG A 194 58.27 -15.39 3.70
CA ARG A 194 58.59 -13.99 3.38
C ARG A 194 59.72 -13.90 2.37
N ILE A 195 60.81 -14.64 2.60
CA ILE A 195 61.95 -14.72 1.69
C ILE A 195 61.52 -15.32 0.35
N THR A 196 60.74 -16.40 0.37
CA THR A 196 60.23 -17.05 -0.86
C THR A 196 59.32 -16.13 -1.67
N ALA A 197 58.53 -15.28 -0.99
CA ALA A 197 57.69 -14.28 -1.62
C ALA A 197 58.50 -13.09 -2.18
N GLY A 198 59.80 -12.98 -1.87
CA GLY A 198 60.67 -11.88 -2.30
C GLY A 198 60.38 -10.56 -1.56
N ILE A 199 59.91 -10.64 -0.30
CA ILE A 199 59.47 -9.47 0.46
C ILE A 199 60.61 -9.02 1.38
N GLU A 200 61.09 -7.79 1.20
CA GLU A 200 62.13 -7.21 2.07
C GLU A 200 61.56 -6.64 3.37
N ARG A 201 60.36 -6.05 3.31
CA ARG A 201 59.64 -5.49 4.47
C ARG A 201 59.24 -6.58 5.47
N ARG A 202 59.08 -6.20 6.74
CA ARG A 202 58.68 -7.14 7.80
C ARG A 202 57.25 -7.63 7.55
N VAL A 203 57.06 -8.93 7.72
CA VAL A 203 55.74 -9.55 7.75
C VAL A 203 55.43 -9.94 9.20
N ASN A 204 54.30 -9.46 9.70
CA ASN A 204 53.86 -9.71 11.07
C ASN A 204 52.59 -10.56 11.04
N ILE A 205 52.57 -11.66 11.81
CA ILE A 205 51.39 -12.51 11.93
C ILE A 205 50.98 -12.63 13.38
N GLN A 206 49.73 -12.28 13.67
CA GLN A 206 49.10 -12.52 14.97
C GLN A 206 48.25 -13.77 14.92
N VAL A 207 48.38 -14.65 15.90
CA VAL A 207 47.64 -15.93 15.92
C VAL A 207 46.70 -15.93 17.12
N TYR A 208 45.41 -16.10 16.84
CA TYR A 208 44.33 -16.16 17.83
C TYR A 208 43.66 -17.53 17.79
N SER A 209 43.33 -18.05 18.97
CA SER A 209 42.37 -19.14 19.03
C SER A 209 40.96 -18.59 18.86
N LEU A 210 40.04 -19.40 18.33
CA LEU A 210 38.64 -19.05 18.13
C LEU A 210 38.01 -18.56 19.43
N SER A 211 38.23 -19.29 20.52
CA SER A 211 37.73 -18.91 21.85
C SER A 211 38.28 -17.55 22.31
N SER A 212 39.58 -17.30 22.14
CA SER A 212 40.21 -16.03 22.54
C SER A 212 39.76 -14.82 21.71
N PHE A 213 39.55 -15.03 20.40
CA PHE A 213 39.07 -14.00 19.50
C PHE A 213 37.63 -13.65 19.81
N TRP A 214 36.78 -14.66 20.02
CA TRP A 214 35.38 -14.49 20.40
C TRP A 214 35.23 -13.74 21.73
N ASP A 215 36.02 -14.11 22.74
CA ASP A 215 36.02 -13.42 24.04
C ASP A 215 36.43 -11.95 23.91
N SER A 216 37.46 -11.67 23.10
CA SER A 216 37.92 -10.31 22.82
C SER A 216 36.90 -9.50 22.03
N LEU A 217 36.15 -10.13 21.12
CA LEU A 217 35.07 -9.50 20.38
C LEU A 217 33.90 -9.12 21.31
N ARG A 218 33.50 -10.04 22.20
CA ARG A 218 32.47 -9.82 23.24
C ARG A 218 32.83 -8.65 24.16
N GLN A 219 34.12 -8.49 24.46
CA GLN A 219 34.63 -7.38 25.27
C GLN A 219 34.90 -6.10 24.47
N THR A 220 34.62 -6.09 23.16
CA THR A 220 34.88 -4.95 22.26
C THR A 220 36.34 -4.48 22.33
N ASN A 221 37.28 -5.42 22.32
CA ASN A 221 38.70 -5.09 22.32
C ASN A 221 39.05 -4.20 21.10
N PRO A 222 39.63 -3.00 21.29
CA PRO A 222 39.86 -2.05 20.20
C PRO A 222 40.67 -2.61 19.02
N VAL A 223 41.62 -3.51 19.30
CA VAL A 223 42.44 -4.16 18.26
C VAL A 223 41.59 -5.12 17.43
N ILE A 224 40.78 -5.95 18.09
CA ILE A 224 39.90 -6.92 17.41
C ILE A 224 38.81 -6.21 16.61
N ILE A 225 38.24 -5.12 17.13
CA ILE A 225 37.28 -4.31 16.39
C ILE A 225 37.94 -3.69 15.15
N THR A 226 39.19 -3.21 15.26
CA THR A 226 39.94 -2.68 14.11
C THR A 226 40.21 -3.77 13.06
N PHE A 227 40.64 -4.95 13.51
CA PHE A 227 40.84 -6.10 12.62
C PHE A 227 39.56 -6.51 11.90
N LEU A 228 38.43 -6.49 12.60
CA LEU A 228 37.16 -6.85 12.03
C LEU A 228 36.65 -5.79 11.03
N ARG A 229 36.81 -4.51 11.37
CA ARG A 229 36.42 -3.38 10.52
C ARG A 229 37.21 -3.35 9.21
N ASP A 230 38.53 -3.36 9.32
CA ASP A 230 39.43 -3.08 8.20
C ASP A 230 39.96 -4.34 7.52
N GLY A 231 39.97 -5.47 8.22
CA GLY A 231 40.63 -6.70 7.75
C GLY A 231 40.04 -7.25 6.45
N VAL A 232 40.92 -7.67 5.54
CA VAL A 232 40.57 -8.26 4.24
C VAL A 232 40.78 -9.78 4.34
N PRO A 233 39.69 -10.59 4.36
CA PRO A 233 39.84 -12.03 4.50
C PRO A 233 40.45 -12.61 3.23
N LEU A 234 41.59 -13.29 3.39
CA LEU A 234 42.21 -14.10 2.33
C LEU A 234 41.63 -15.51 2.32
N TYR A 235 41.26 -16.00 3.50
CA TYR A 235 40.50 -17.22 3.71
C TYR A 235 39.54 -17.01 4.87
N ASP A 236 38.32 -17.53 4.75
CA ASP A 236 37.32 -17.51 5.81
C ASP A 236 36.39 -18.72 5.68
N ARG A 237 36.22 -19.46 6.78
CA ARG A 237 35.27 -20.58 6.90
C ARG A 237 33.82 -20.09 7.09
N ARG A 238 33.62 -18.76 7.13
CA ARG A 238 32.39 -17.92 7.12
C ARG A 238 32.18 -17.15 8.41
N GLU A 239 32.88 -17.51 9.48
CA GLU A 239 32.74 -16.88 10.79
C GLU A 239 33.19 -15.41 10.76
N PHE A 240 34.35 -15.12 10.15
CA PHE A 240 34.91 -13.77 10.16
C PHE A 240 34.03 -12.78 9.40
N THR A 241 33.52 -13.17 8.23
CA THR A 241 32.62 -12.36 7.41
C THR A 241 31.31 -12.09 8.14
N ILE A 242 30.75 -13.07 8.86
CA ILE A 242 29.54 -12.87 9.68
C ILE A 242 29.80 -11.83 10.76
N TRP A 243 30.89 -11.95 11.52
CA TRP A 243 31.21 -10.97 12.56
C TRP A 243 31.43 -9.57 11.95
N LYS A 244 32.06 -9.49 10.78
CA LYS A 244 32.28 -8.23 10.08
C LYS A 244 30.97 -7.58 9.67
N THR A 245 30.00 -8.37 9.21
CA THR A 245 28.64 -7.90 8.91
C THR A 245 27.94 -7.41 10.18
N LEU A 246 27.98 -8.17 11.28
CA LEU A 246 27.40 -7.76 12.56
C LEU A 246 27.99 -6.44 13.07
N LEU A 247 29.30 -6.22 12.89
CA LEU A 247 29.94 -4.95 13.23
C LEU A 247 29.39 -3.81 12.36
N LYS A 248 29.32 -4.00 11.04
CA LYS A 248 28.81 -2.98 10.09
C LYS A 248 27.34 -2.63 10.33
N GLU A 249 26.53 -3.61 10.71
CA GLU A 249 25.12 -3.44 11.05
C GLU A 249 24.92 -2.85 12.46
N GLY A 250 26.01 -2.61 13.20
CA GLY A 250 25.95 -1.98 14.53
C GLY A 250 25.44 -2.90 15.64
N HIS A 251 25.45 -4.22 15.43
CA HIS A 251 25.06 -5.21 16.44
C HIS A 251 26.10 -5.42 17.54
N ILE A 252 27.38 -5.10 17.28
CA ILE A 252 28.45 -5.18 18.27
C ILE A 252 28.55 -3.85 19.02
N VAL A 253 28.35 -3.88 20.34
CA VAL A 253 28.33 -2.69 21.20
C VAL A 253 29.43 -2.73 22.26
N PRO A 254 30.04 -1.59 22.65
CA PRO A 254 29.82 -0.23 22.13
C PRO A 254 30.76 0.13 20.97
N THR A 255 30.25 0.25 19.74
CA THR A 255 31.05 0.61 18.55
C THR A 255 30.52 1.87 17.86
N LYS A 256 31.35 2.47 16.99
CA LYS A 256 30.98 3.65 16.21
C LYS A 256 29.78 3.34 15.30
N GLU A 257 29.80 2.18 14.67
CA GLU A 257 28.75 1.66 13.80
C GLU A 257 27.42 1.53 14.55
N ALA A 258 27.44 0.99 15.78
CA ALA A 258 26.26 0.95 16.63
C ALA A 258 25.70 2.34 16.96
N ALA A 259 26.57 3.31 17.25
CA ALA A 259 26.17 4.70 17.49
C ALA A 259 25.59 5.37 16.22
N GLU A 260 26.19 5.11 15.05
CA GLU A 260 25.67 5.59 13.76
C GLU A 260 24.27 5.03 13.47
N GLN A 261 24.02 3.75 13.76
CA GLN A 261 22.68 3.15 13.62
C GLN A 261 21.64 3.80 14.53
N GLN A 262 22.00 4.14 15.76
CA GLN A 262 21.11 4.89 16.65
C GLN A 262 20.77 6.29 16.09
N LEU A 263 21.73 6.97 15.45
CA LEU A 263 21.48 8.24 14.78
C LEU A 263 20.60 8.09 13.53
N VAL A 264 20.76 7.01 12.76
CA VAL A 264 19.86 6.69 11.63
C VAL A 264 18.44 6.49 12.13
N LEU A 265 18.25 5.73 13.21
CA LEU A 265 16.96 5.53 13.84
C LEU A 265 16.36 6.86 14.34
N ALA A 266 17.15 7.71 14.98
CA ALA A 266 16.70 9.02 15.45
C ALA A 266 16.23 9.91 14.28
N LYS A 267 16.96 9.95 13.16
CA LYS A 267 16.55 10.66 11.95
C LYS A 267 15.25 10.11 11.37
N ALA A 268 15.13 8.78 11.29
CA ALA A 268 13.90 8.14 10.82
C ALA A 268 12.69 8.50 11.69
N LYS A 269 12.87 8.60 13.02
CA LYS A 269 11.81 9.04 13.94
C LYS A 269 11.39 10.49 13.74
N LEU A 270 12.33 11.38 13.39
CA LEU A 270 11.99 12.77 13.03
C LEU A 270 11.16 12.83 11.74
N GLU A 271 11.52 12.04 10.73
CA GLU A 271 10.71 11.95 9.50
C GLU A 271 9.32 11.34 9.74
N GLU A 272 9.22 10.33 10.60
CA GLU A 272 7.93 9.77 11.03
C GLU A 272 7.06 10.82 11.76
N MET A 273 7.68 11.63 12.62
CA MET A 273 7.01 12.72 13.33
C MET A 273 6.45 13.77 12.35
N LYS A 274 7.21 14.16 11.32
CA LYS A 274 6.71 15.05 10.27
C LYS A 274 5.50 14.48 9.53
N LYS A 275 5.53 13.20 9.17
CA LYS A 275 4.39 12.55 8.49
C LYS A 275 3.12 12.60 9.34
N LYS A 276 3.24 12.29 10.63
CA LYS A 276 2.11 12.38 11.58
C LYS A 276 1.52 13.79 11.70
N MET A 277 2.37 14.82 11.66
CA MET A 277 1.92 16.22 11.62
C MET A 277 1.11 16.54 10.37
N VAL A 278 1.53 15.99 9.22
CA VAL A 278 0.82 16.11 7.95
C VAL A 278 -0.52 15.37 7.98
N ASP A 279 -0.52 14.12 8.45
CA ASP A 279 -1.74 13.30 8.56
C ASP A 279 -2.80 13.99 9.44
N PHE A 280 -2.39 14.63 10.55
CA PHE A 280 -3.30 15.38 11.41
C PHE A 280 -4.03 16.51 10.67
N VAL A 281 -3.30 17.28 9.85
CA VAL A 281 -3.87 18.41 9.11
C VAL A 281 -4.72 17.92 7.94
N ILE A 282 -4.24 16.93 7.17
CA ILE A 282 -4.92 16.44 5.97
C ILE A 282 -6.15 15.61 6.30
N GLU A 283 -6.04 14.66 7.23
CA GLU A 283 -7.04 13.62 7.43
C GLU A 283 -7.86 13.87 8.69
N ASP A 284 -7.23 13.98 9.86
CA ASP A 284 -7.96 14.02 11.14
C ASP A 284 -8.83 15.28 11.26
N SER A 285 -8.26 16.47 11.02
CA SER A 285 -9.01 17.73 11.11
C SER A 285 -10.11 17.84 10.05
N PHE A 286 -9.87 17.27 8.86
CA PHE A 286 -10.81 17.27 7.75
C PHE A 286 -12.01 16.36 8.02
N TRP A 287 -11.77 15.09 8.36
CA TRP A 287 -12.84 14.12 8.59
C TRP A 287 -13.64 14.42 9.84
N ALA A 288 -13.01 14.94 10.91
CA ALA A 288 -13.74 15.41 12.09
C ALA A 288 -14.74 16.51 11.72
N SER A 289 -14.31 17.48 10.90
CA SER A 289 -15.16 18.62 10.51
C SER A 289 -16.27 18.20 9.53
N ILE A 290 -15.96 17.34 8.55
CA ILE A 290 -16.95 16.83 7.59
C ILE A 290 -17.98 15.94 8.26
N ALA A 291 -17.58 15.03 9.14
CA ALA A 291 -18.51 14.17 9.85
C ALA A 291 -19.47 14.98 10.75
N ALA A 292 -18.95 16.01 11.45
CA ALA A 292 -19.76 16.93 12.24
C ALA A 292 -20.75 17.74 11.37
N ALA A 293 -20.34 18.16 10.17
CA ALA A 293 -21.24 18.82 9.24
C ALA A 293 -22.33 17.88 8.72
N GLN A 294 -21.96 16.65 8.35
CA GLN A 294 -22.88 15.65 7.84
C GLN A 294 -23.90 15.23 8.90
N SER A 295 -23.54 15.19 10.19
CA SER A 295 -24.51 14.87 11.25
C SER A 295 -25.64 15.90 11.33
N LEU A 296 -25.35 17.19 11.13
CA LEU A 296 -26.37 18.24 11.07
C LEU A 296 -27.32 18.07 9.89
N LEU A 297 -26.80 17.66 8.73
CA LEU A 297 -27.60 17.42 7.53
C LEU A 297 -28.47 16.16 7.67
N LEU A 298 -27.91 15.09 8.24
CA LEU A 298 -28.65 13.86 8.53
C LEU A 298 -29.80 14.10 9.51
N ALA A 299 -29.61 14.98 10.50
CA ALA A 299 -30.66 15.35 11.46
C ALA A 299 -31.92 15.95 10.81
N ILE A 300 -31.81 16.47 9.58
CA ILE A 300 -32.94 16.99 8.79
C ILE A 300 -33.30 16.12 7.58
N GLY A 301 -32.76 14.89 7.50
CA GLY A 301 -33.01 13.94 6.42
C GLY A 301 -32.27 14.24 5.11
N VAL A 302 -31.24 15.09 5.13
CA VAL A 302 -30.41 15.41 3.95
C VAL A 302 -29.17 14.52 3.93
N ILE A 303 -29.05 13.70 2.89
CA ILE A 303 -27.86 12.86 2.65
C ILE A 303 -26.93 13.62 1.69
N THR A 304 -25.66 13.76 2.05
CA THR A 304 -24.63 14.32 1.16
C THR A 304 -23.55 13.29 0.90
N VAL A 305 -23.06 13.22 -0.34
CA VAL A 305 -22.09 12.22 -0.76
C VAL A 305 -20.69 12.79 -0.93
N THR A 306 -20.55 14.11 -1.14
CA THR A 306 -19.25 14.75 -1.26
C THR A 306 -19.03 15.89 -0.26
N PRO A 307 -17.76 16.16 0.13
CA PRO A 307 -17.42 17.29 1.00
C PRO A 307 -17.90 18.65 0.49
N LYS A 308 -17.85 18.89 -0.83
CA LYS A 308 -18.30 20.16 -1.44
C LYS A 308 -19.80 20.33 -1.34
N GLU A 309 -20.57 19.27 -1.55
CA GLU A 309 -22.01 19.29 -1.34
C GLU A 309 -22.35 19.53 0.13
N THR A 310 -21.65 18.87 1.07
CA THR A 310 -21.82 19.11 2.51
C THR A 310 -21.64 20.59 2.88
N ILE A 311 -20.57 21.24 2.38
CA ILE A 311 -20.34 22.67 2.60
C ILE A 311 -21.47 23.52 2.01
N GLY A 312 -21.91 23.21 0.78
CA GLY A 312 -23.00 23.93 0.11
C GLY A 312 -24.33 23.83 0.85
N GLU A 313 -24.69 22.63 1.32
CA GLU A 313 -25.92 22.41 2.09
C GLU A 313 -25.88 23.10 3.46
N LEU A 314 -24.74 23.12 4.16
CA LEU A 314 -24.61 23.87 5.40
C LEU A 314 -24.89 25.37 5.22
N ARG A 315 -24.41 25.97 4.12
CA ARG A 315 -24.70 27.38 3.80
C ARG A 315 -26.19 27.62 3.60
N LYS A 316 -26.89 26.71 2.92
CA LYS A 316 -28.36 26.79 2.73
C LYS A 316 -29.12 26.74 4.06
N LEU A 317 -28.59 26.05 5.06
CA LEU A 317 -29.14 26.01 6.42
C LEU A 317 -28.78 27.23 7.27
N GLY A 318 -27.95 28.15 6.76
CA GLY A 318 -27.53 29.36 7.46
C GLY A 318 -26.27 29.19 8.32
N TYR A 319 -25.62 28.02 8.30
CA TYR A 319 -24.37 27.77 9.03
C TYR A 319 -23.13 28.22 8.26
N ASN A 320 -23.12 29.48 7.78
CA ASN A 320 -22.05 30.01 6.94
C ASN A 320 -20.68 29.96 7.61
N GLU A 321 -20.59 30.29 8.89
CA GLU A 321 -19.33 30.26 9.65
C GLU A 321 -18.73 28.85 9.70
N LEU A 322 -19.56 27.83 9.91
CA LEU A 322 -19.09 26.43 9.92
C LEU A 322 -18.63 26.00 8.53
N ALA A 323 -19.39 26.38 7.49
CA ALA A 323 -19.05 26.11 6.11
C ALA A 323 -17.70 26.76 5.71
N ASP A 324 -17.45 28.01 6.12
CA ASP A 324 -16.19 28.71 5.88
C ASP A 324 -15.00 28.01 6.54
N ILE A 325 -15.17 27.55 7.79
CA ILE A 325 -14.13 26.81 8.52
C ILE A 325 -13.80 25.49 7.82
N ILE A 326 -14.81 24.71 7.42
CA ILE A 326 -14.63 23.43 6.74
C ILE A 326 -13.97 23.64 5.37
N GLU A 327 -14.38 24.67 4.64
CA GLU A 327 -13.78 25.03 3.35
C GLU A 327 -12.31 25.42 3.49
N GLN A 328 -11.94 26.15 4.56
CA GLN A 328 -10.54 26.47 4.87
C GLN A 328 -9.70 25.21 5.15
N ILE A 329 -10.26 24.22 5.86
CA ILE A 329 -9.57 22.93 6.12
C ILE A 329 -9.46 22.12 4.82
N TYR A 330 -10.54 22.04 4.03
CA TYR A 330 -10.59 21.30 2.77
C TYR A 330 -9.61 21.85 1.71
N ASN A 331 -9.54 23.17 1.55
CA ASN A 331 -8.62 23.80 0.60
C ASN A 331 -7.17 23.54 1.01
N ARG A 332 -6.86 23.66 2.31
CA ARG A 332 -5.52 23.36 2.80
C ARG A 332 -5.14 21.89 2.58
N ARG A 333 -6.06 20.96 2.80
CA ARG A 333 -5.87 19.54 2.47
C ARG A 333 -5.52 19.34 0.99
N LYS A 334 -6.26 19.98 0.08
CA LYS A 334 -6.05 19.89 -1.37
C LYS A 334 -4.71 20.46 -1.82
N GLU A 335 -4.27 21.56 -1.22
CA GLU A 335 -2.93 22.11 -1.45
C GLU A 335 -1.84 21.10 -1.11
N ILE A 336 -2.00 20.36 -0.01
CA ILE A 336 -1.00 19.38 0.41
C ILE A 336 -1.05 18.12 -0.47
N GLU A 337 -2.25 17.63 -0.83
CA GLU A 337 -2.41 16.47 -1.72
C GLU A 337 -1.85 16.69 -3.13
N HIS A 338 -1.96 17.91 -3.66
CA HIS A 338 -1.52 18.25 -5.02
C HIS A 338 -0.10 18.79 -5.10
N SER A 339 0.61 18.89 -3.97
CA SER A 339 1.99 19.40 -3.96
C SER A 339 2.97 18.29 -4.32
N ASP A 340 3.72 18.49 -5.41
CA ASP A 340 4.89 17.66 -5.74
C ASP A 340 6.08 17.89 -4.77
N GLN A 341 5.97 18.89 -3.88
CA GLN A 341 6.98 19.27 -2.89
C GLN A 341 6.57 18.89 -1.47
N GLU A 342 7.55 18.60 -0.62
CA GLU A 342 7.35 18.33 0.81
C GLU A 342 6.75 19.57 1.49
N VAL A 343 5.46 19.50 1.87
CA VAL A 343 4.78 20.62 2.52
C VAL A 343 5.20 20.70 3.98
N LYS A 344 5.76 21.85 4.36
CA LYS A 344 6.10 22.15 5.75
C LYS A 344 4.85 22.57 6.50
N ILE A 345 4.47 21.76 7.49
CA ILE A 345 3.46 22.10 8.49
C ILE A 345 4.19 22.44 9.77
N ASP A 346 3.89 23.59 10.35
CA ASP A 346 4.41 23.97 11.66
C ASP A 346 3.42 23.58 12.78
N GLY A 347 3.90 23.58 14.03
CA GLY A 347 3.06 23.22 15.17
C GLY A 347 1.89 24.18 15.41
N LYS A 348 1.98 25.43 14.94
CA LYS A 348 0.89 26.41 15.09
C LYS A 348 -0.24 26.10 14.12
N GLU A 349 0.08 25.70 12.90
CA GLU A 349 -0.91 25.30 11.91
C GLU A 349 -1.70 24.07 12.40
N ILE A 350 -1.03 23.09 13.02
CA ILE A 350 -1.68 21.93 13.65
C ILE A 350 -2.68 22.40 14.73
N GLU A 351 -2.24 23.26 15.63
CA GLU A 351 -3.09 23.80 16.70
C GLU A 351 -4.28 24.61 16.13
N GLU A 352 -4.04 25.43 15.10
CA GLU A 352 -5.09 26.18 14.41
C GLU A 352 -6.16 25.24 13.83
N LYS A 353 -5.74 24.20 13.09
CA LYS A 353 -6.66 23.23 12.47
C LYS A 353 -7.41 22.40 13.50
N TYR A 354 -6.76 22.05 14.61
CA TYR A 354 -7.40 21.41 15.75
C TYR A 354 -8.52 22.28 16.32
N LEU A 355 -8.23 23.55 16.62
CA LEU A 355 -9.19 24.48 17.22
C LEU A 355 -10.37 24.77 16.29
N LEU A 356 -10.11 24.89 14.98
CA LEU A 356 -11.14 25.04 13.96
C LEU A 356 -12.05 23.81 13.88
N ALA A 357 -11.48 22.61 13.77
CA ALA A 357 -12.25 21.37 13.74
C ALA A 357 -13.07 21.17 15.02
N LYS A 358 -12.46 21.43 16.18
CA LYS A 358 -13.12 21.39 17.49
C LYS A 358 -14.33 22.34 17.53
N LYS A 359 -14.17 23.57 17.04
CA LYS A 359 -15.26 24.55 16.97
C LYS A 359 -16.43 24.06 16.09
N VAL A 360 -16.14 23.37 14.99
CA VAL A 360 -17.19 22.77 14.14
C VAL A 360 -17.93 21.67 14.90
N VAL A 361 -17.21 20.77 15.56
CA VAL A 361 -17.78 19.67 16.35
C VAL A 361 -18.66 20.20 17.49
N GLU A 362 -18.15 21.14 18.31
CA GLU A 362 -18.89 21.69 19.45
C GLU A 362 -20.17 22.43 19.02
N ASN A 363 -20.13 23.15 17.88
CA ASN A 363 -21.32 23.77 17.33
C ASN A 363 -22.31 22.75 16.79
N ALA A 364 -21.83 21.69 16.13
CA ALA A 364 -22.68 20.63 15.63
C ALA A 364 -23.40 19.91 16.79
N GLU A 365 -22.69 19.54 17.86
CA GLU A 365 -23.28 18.93 19.06
C GLU A 365 -24.38 19.80 19.69
N LYS A 366 -24.17 21.12 19.70
CA LYS A 366 -25.14 22.08 20.26
C LYS A 366 -26.40 22.23 19.39
N GLU A 367 -26.25 22.22 18.07
CA GLU A 367 -27.33 22.52 17.13
C GLU A 367 -28.11 21.26 16.70
N MET A 368 -27.49 20.09 16.75
CA MET A 368 -28.07 18.81 16.35
C MET A 368 -29.43 18.51 17.00
N PRO A 369 -29.65 18.69 18.33
CA PRO A 369 -30.95 18.42 18.94
C PRO A 369 -32.08 19.31 18.39
N LYS A 370 -31.77 20.56 18.02
CA LYS A 370 -32.75 21.47 17.42
C LYS A 370 -33.10 21.03 16.00
N LEU A 371 -32.09 20.64 15.22
CA LEU A 371 -32.28 20.19 13.85
C LEU A 371 -33.01 18.85 13.77
N GLU A 372 -32.81 17.95 14.73
CA GLU A 372 -33.54 16.69 14.83
C GLU A 372 -35.06 16.93 14.97
N ILE A 373 -35.45 17.93 15.78
CA ILE A 373 -36.86 18.36 15.89
C ILE A 373 -37.37 18.89 14.54
N VAL A 374 -36.57 19.69 13.84
CA VAL A 374 -36.94 20.23 12.52
C VAL A 374 -37.10 19.10 11.48
N GLY A 375 -36.19 18.13 11.47
CA GLY A 375 -36.25 16.95 10.61
C GLY A 375 -37.51 16.14 10.87
N MET A 376 -37.75 15.78 12.14
CA MET A 376 -38.94 15.04 12.55
C MET A 376 -40.23 15.78 12.18
N LYS A 377 -40.27 17.12 12.30
CA LYS A 377 -41.42 17.92 11.84
C LYS A 377 -41.66 17.79 10.34
N ARG A 378 -40.60 17.85 9.52
CA ARG A 378 -40.73 17.68 8.06
C ARG A 378 -41.27 16.30 7.71
N GLU A 379 -40.77 15.25 8.36
CA GLU A 379 -41.26 13.89 8.15
C GLU A 379 -42.74 13.74 8.53
N VAL A 380 -43.13 14.29 9.68
CA VAL A 380 -44.52 14.27 10.14
C VAL A 380 -45.42 15.05 9.19
N GLU A 381 -44.98 16.21 8.70
CA GLU A 381 -45.78 17.04 7.78
C GLU A 381 -45.94 16.38 6.41
N ALA A 382 -44.88 15.73 5.90
CA ALA A 382 -44.97 14.91 4.69
C ALA A 382 -45.98 13.76 4.86
N LEU A 383 -45.91 13.06 5.99
CA LEU A 383 -46.86 11.99 6.32
C LEU A 383 -48.30 12.51 6.44
N LYS A 384 -48.52 13.68 7.04
CA LYS A 384 -49.84 14.32 7.08
C LYS A 384 -50.37 14.59 5.68
N THR A 385 -49.53 15.14 4.80
CA THR A 385 -49.89 15.45 3.41
C THR A 385 -50.31 14.19 2.65
N GLU A 386 -49.57 13.09 2.82
CA GLU A 386 -49.90 11.80 2.22
C GLU A 386 -51.22 11.23 2.76
N ILE A 387 -51.45 11.31 4.07
CA ILE A 387 -52.70 10.88 4.71
C ILE A 387 -53.88 11.71 4.22
N GLU A 388 -53.74 13.03 4.11
CA GLU A 388 -54.80 13.92 3.61
C GLU A 388 -55.18 13.59 2.17
N ALA A 389 -54.21 13.29 1.31
CA ALA A 389 -54.47 12.83 -0.04
C ALA A 389 -55.26 11.51 -0.07
N LEU A 390 -54.86 10.53 0.76
CA LEU A 390 -55.58 9.26 0.90
C LEU A 390 -56.99 9.43 1.46
N LEU A 391 -57.17 10.32 2.44
CA LEU A 391 -58.48 10.61 3.03
C LEU A 391 -59.44 11.17 2.00
N ILE A 392 -59.01 12.15 1.20
CA ILE A 392 -59.83 12.73 0.12
C ILE A 392 -60.24 11.65 -0.88
N GLU A 393 -59.34 10.73 -1.21
CA GLU A 393 -59.62 9.61 -2.12
C GLU A 393 -60.68 8.65 -1.55
N ILE A 394 -60.53 8.26 -0.28
CA ILE A 394 -61.40 7.32 0.42
C ILE A 394 -62.78 7.92 0.69
N GLU A 395 -62.86 9.17 1.13
CA GLU A 395 -64.12 9.88 1.39
C GLU A 395 -64.98 10.01 0.14
N LYS A 396 -64.36 10.10 -1.05
CA LYS A 396 -65.08 10.13 -2.32
C LYS A 396 -65.58 8.75 -2.75
N THR A 397 -64.75 7.72 -2.57
CA THR A 397 -64.97 6.42 -3.22
C THR A 397 -65.70 5.39 -2.36
N VAL A 398 -65.53 5.42 -1.03
CA VAL A 398 -66.19 4.47 -0.10
C VAL A 398 -66.69 5.16 1.18
N PRO A 399 -67.52 6.22 1.07
CA PRO A 399 -67.92 7.06 2.20
C PRO A 399 -68.65 6.28 3.31
N LYS A 400 -69.47 5.29 2.95
CA LYS A 400 -70.23 4.48 3.93
C LYS A 400 -69.30 3.65 4.82
N LEU A 401 -68.38 2.90 4.22
CA LEU A 401 -67.40 2.07 4.94
C LEU A 401 -66.49 2.93 5.83
N PHE A 402 -66.02 4.06 5.30
CA PHE A 402 -65.19 4.99 6.06
C PHE A 402 -65.92 5.54 7.30
N ASN A 403 -67.17 5.99 7.15
CA ASN A 403 -67.99 6.48 8.27
C ASN A 403 -68.26 5.37 9.31
N GLU A 404 -68.58 4.15 8.87
CA GLU A 404 -68.77 3.01 9.78
C GLU A 404 -67.51 2.69 10.59
N LEU A 405 -66.33 2.76 9.97
CA LEU A 405 -65.06 2.50 10.65
C LEU A 405 -64.73 3.58 11.68
N ILE A 406 -65.17 4.83 11.46
CA ILE A 406 -65.09 5.89 12.47
C ILE A 406 -66.09 5.65 13.61
N GLU A 407 -67.33 5.29 13.30
CA GLU A 407 -68.38 5.04 14.31
C GLU A 407 -68.04 3.84 15.20
N LYS A 408 -67.51 2.76 14.61
CA LYS A 408 -67.04 1.56 15.31
C LYS A 408 -65.70 1.76 16.02
N GLY A 409 -65.07 2.93 15.88
CA GLY A 409 -63.83 3.30 16.56
C GLY A 409 -62.55 2.67 16.00
N HIS A 410 -62.61 2.06 14.81
CA HIS A 410 -61.42 1.53 14.13
C HIS A 410 -60.51 2.65 13.62
N ILE A 411 -61.10 3.78 13.22
CA ILE A 411 -60.40 5.06 12.99
C ILE A 411 -60.79 6.01 14.11
N SER A 412 -59.82 6.44 14.92
CA SER A 412 -60.09 7.37 16.01
C SER A 412 -60.24 8.79 15.49
N LYS A 413 -61.28 9.50 15.97
CA LYS A 413 -61.47 10.95 15.70
C LYS A 413 -60.26 11.77 16.17
N GLU A 414 -59.60 11.32 17.24
CA GLU A 414 -58.38 11.97 17.74
C GLU A 414 -57.23 11.89 16.73
N GLN A 415 -57.08 10.78 16.00
CA GLN A 415 -56.07 10.63 14.95
C GLN A 415 -56.32 11.60 13.79
N LEU A 416 -57.58 11.80 13.40
CA LEU A 416 -57.98 12.75 12.36
C LEU A 416 -57.74 14.20 12.81
N GLU A 417 -57.93 14.52 14.09
CA GLU A 417 -57.59 15.84 14.63
C GLU A 417 -56.08 16.15 14.59
N LEU A 418 -55.21 15.14 14.70
CA LEU A 418 -53.75 15.33 14.67
C LEU A 418 -53.28 15.93 13.34
N LEU A 419 -53.99 15.68 12.24
CA LEU A 419 -53.68 16.27 10.93
C LEU A 419 -53.72 17.80 10.98
N LYS A 420 -54.73 18.35 11.69
CA LYS A 420 -54.97 19.80 11.80
C LYS A 420 -54.23 20.47 12.97
N LYS A 421 -53.68 19.70 13.91
CA LYS A 421 -52.96 20.25 15.08
C LYS A 421 -51.55 20.75 14.70
N PRO A 422 -51.12 21.91 15.23
CA PRO A 422 -49.75 22.40 15.03
C PRO A 422 -48.74 21.47 15.68
N LEU A 423 -47.57 21.31 15.06
CA LEU A 423 -46.55 20.37 15.51
C LEU A 423 -45.74 20.90 16.71
N PRO A 424 -45.62 20.12 17.81
CA PRO A 424 -44.91 20.54 19.01
C PRO A 424 -43.39 20.63 18.78
N ASN A 425 -42.68 21.36 19.65
CA ASN A 425 -41.21 21.44 19.64
C ASN A 425 -40.55 20.39 20.56
N SER A 426 -41.22 19.25 20.76
CA SER A 426 -40.74 18.15 21.62
C SER A 426 -40.57 16.89 20.78
N LEU A 427 -39.36 16.33 20.79
CA LEU A 427 -39.05 15.13 19.99
C LEU A 427 -39.94 13.94 20.40
N SER A 428 -40.12 13.72 21.70
CA SER A 428 -40.97 12.64 22.22
C SER A 428 -42.45 12.81 21.83
N GLU A 429 -42.96 14.03 21.79
CA GLU A 429 -44.33 14.29 21.35
C GLU A 429 -44.49 14.11 19.85
N LEU A 430 -43.52 14.58 19.05
CA LEU A 430 -43.50 14.37 17.60
C LEU A 430 -43.46 12.88 17.24
N GLU A 431 -42.70 12.08 17.96
CA GLU A 431 -42.62 10.63 17.74
C GLU A 431 -43.96 9.93 18.04
N LYS A 432 -44.65 10.34 19.11
CA LYS A 432 -46.02 9.86 19.40
C LYS A 432 -46.99 10.23 18.29
N ILE A 433 -46.94 11.47 17.80
CA ILE A 433 -47.77 11.94 16.69
C ILE A 433 -47.46 11.13 15.42
N LYS A 434 -46.19 10.98 15.07
CA LYS A 434 -45.73 10.20 13.91
C LYS A 434 -46.26 8.77 13.94
N ASN A 435 -46.11 8.08 15.06
CA ASN A 435 -46.58 6.71 15.23
C ASN A 435 -48.11 6.60 15.09
N SER A 436 -48.84 7.56 15.67
CA SER A 436 -50.30 7.62 15.56
C SER A 436 -50.77 7.87 14.12
N LEU A 437 -50.08 8.74 13.39
CA LEU A 437 -50.33 9.02 11.97
C LEU A 437 -49.96 7.82 11.09
N TRP A 438 -48.88 7.11 11.38
CA TRP A 438 -48.51 5.89 10.66
C TRP A 438 -49.54 4.78 10.81
N ASP A 439 -50.10 4.61 12.02
CA ASP A 439 -51.22 3.70 12.25
C ASP A 439 -52.45 4.09 11.42
N LEU A 440 -52.78 5.40 11.39
CA LEU A 440 -53.86 5.92 10.55
C LEU A 440 -53.59 5.66 9.07
N TYR A 441 -52.39 5.99 8.57
CA TYR A 441 -51.98 5.75 7.18
C TYR A 441 -52.14 4.28 6.79
N ARG A 442 -51.71 3.34 7.65
CA ARG A 442 -51.88 1.90 7.42
C ARG A 442 -53.35 1.51 7.32
N LYS A 443 -54.19 1.99 8.25
CA LYS A 443 -55.63 1.71 8.22
C LYS A 443 -56.29 2.23 6.94
N LEU A 444 -55.96 3.45 6.53
CA LEU A 444 -56.46 4.04 5.28
C LEU A 444 -55.97 3.28 4.05
N SER A 445 -54.71 2.87 4.04
CA SER A 445 -54.15 2.06 2.96
C SER A 445 -54.87 0.72 2.80
N VAL A 446 -55.22 0.07 3.92
CA VAL A 446 -56.02 -1.17 3.92
C VAL A 446 -57.43 -0.92 3.40
N ILE A 447 -58.08 0.21 3.75
CA ILE A 447 -59.41 0.57 3.22
C ILE A 447 -59.35 0.76 1.71
N ARG A 448 -58.31 1.47 1.22
CA ARG A 448 -58.07 1.63 -0.21
C ARG A 448 -57.89 0.29 -0.91
N GLU A 449 -57.13 -0.63 -0.33
CA GLU A 449 -56.92 -1.99 -0.86
C GLU A 449 -58.20 -2.83 -0.84
N ILE A 450 -59.00 -2.77 0.22
CA ILE A 450 -60.32 -3.43 0.31
C ILE A 450 -61.26 -2.90 -0.77
N ARG A 451 -61.31 -1.58 -0.98
CA ARG A 451 -62.06 -0.97 -2.07
C ARG A 451 -61.63 -1.52 -3.42
N ASP A 452 -60.33 -1.46 -3.72
CA ASP A 452 -59.78 -1.93 -4.99
C ASP A 452 -60.12 -3.42 -5.23
N THR A 453 -60.13 -4.19 -4.14
CA THR A 453 -60.50 -5.61 -4.13
C THR A 453 -62.01 -5.84 -4.25
N GLN A 454 -62.87 -4.98 -3.69
CA GLN A 454 -64.32 -5.07 -3.87
C GLN A 454 -64.71 -4.90 -5.34
N TYR A 455 -64.09 -3.99 -6.09
CA TYR A 455 -64.31 -3.91 -7.54
C TYR A 455 -63.92 -5.20 -8.27
N LEU A 456 -62.82 -5.85 -7.86
CA LEU A 456 -62.42 -7.15 -8.38
C LEU A 456 -63.40 -8.29 -8.02
N PHE A 457 -64.10 -8.20 -6.89
CA PHE A 457 -65.10 -9.20 -6.47
C PHE A 457 -66.48 -9.04 -7.12
N HIS A 458 -66.86 -7.83 -7.53
CA HIS A 458 -68.17 -7.54 -8.16
C HIS A 458 -68.14 -7.68 -9.69
N GLY A 459 -66.99 -8.02 -10.27
CA GLY A 459 -66.82 -8.05 -11.71
C GLY A 459 -65.96 -9.19 -12.24
N ILE A 460 -66.01 -9.36 -13.56
CA ILE A 460 -65.24 -10.35 -14.30
C ILE A 460 -64.13 -9.62 -15.04
N LEU A 461 -62.88 -10.08 -14.91
CA LEU A 461 -61.78 -9.51 -15.69
C LEU A 461 -61.95 -9.90 -17.17
N VAL A 462 -62.10 -8.90 -18.02
CA VAL A 462 -62.26 -9.06 -19.47
C VAL A 462 -61.23 -8.24 -20.23
N ARG A 463 -60.80 -8.75 -21.38
CA ARG A 463 -60.01 -8.00 -22.35
C ARG A 463 -60.89 -7.59 -23.50
N TYR A 464 -60.85 -6.31 -23.84
CA TYR A 464 -61.56 -5.76 -24.99
C TYR A 464 -60.62 -4.84 -25.76
N LYS A 465 -60.45 -5.09 -27.07
CA LYS A 465 -59.52 -4.34 -27.95
C LYS A 465 -58.10 -4.19 -27.38
N GLY A 466 -57.59 -5.23 -26.72
CA GLY A 466 -56.23 -5.27 -26.18
C GLY A 466 -56.01 -4.55 -24.84
N LYS A 467 -57.06 -3.99 -24.23
CA LYS A 467 -57.02 -3.44 -22.86
C LYS A 467 -57.83 -4.31 -21.91
N GLU A 468 -57.41 -4.35 -20.65
CA GLU A 468 -58.06 -5.12 -19.58
C GLU A 468 -59.03 -4.23 -18.80
N TYR A 469 -60.23 -4.74 -18.57
CA TYR A 469 -61.33 -4.07 -17.89
C TYR A 469 -61.96 -5.02 -16.87
N ILE A 470 -62.56 -4.46 -15.83
CA ILE A 470 -63.42 -5.18 -14.91
C ILE A 470 -64.87 -5.00 -15.37
N LEU A 471 -65.51 -6.09 -15.81
CA LEU A 471 -66.92 -6.10 -16.19
C LEU A 471 -67.80 -6.23 -14.94
N LEU A 472 -68.50 -5.16 -14.60
CA LEU A 472 -69.35 -5.05 -13.42
C LEU A 472 -70.83 -5.10 -13.82
N LYS A 473 -71.68 -5.69 -12.97
CA LYS A 473 -73.14 -5.66 -13.11
C LYS A 473 -73.75 -4.92 -11.93
N ALA A 474 -74.38 -3.77 -12.22
CA ALA A 474 -75.24 -3.05 -11.29
C ALA A 474 -76.66 -2.99 -11.88
N ASP A 475 -77.22 -1.79 -12.11
CA ASP A 475 -78.46 -1.60 -12.89
C ASP A 475 -78.26 -1.95 -14.38
N LYS A 476 -77.04 -1.73 -14.88
CA LYS A 476 -76.54 -2.05 -16.23
C LYS A 476 -75.20 -2.78 -16.14
N TYR A 477 -74.65 -3.10 -17.30
CA TYR A 477 -73.31 -3.62 -17.44
C TYR A 477 -72.31 -2.49 -17.64
N TYR A 478 -71.20 -2.53 -16.90
CA TYR A 478 -70.15 -1.52 -16.92
C TYR A 478 -68.79 -2.17 -17.16
N LEU A 479 -67.93 -1.54 -17.96
CA LEU A 479 -66.50 -1.85 -18.04
C LEU A 479 -65.74 -0.77 -17.27
N TYR A 480 -65.03 -1.18 -16.22
CA TYR A 480 -64.15 -0.31 -15.45
C TYR A 480 -62.69 -0.56 -15.82
N ASP A 481 -62.01 0.47 -16.27
CA ASP A 481 -60.56 0.48 -16.49
C ASP A 481 -59.88 0.91 -15.19
N SER A 482 -59.33 -0.05 -14.45
CA SER A 482 -58.65 0.23 -13.18
C SER A 482 -57.33 0.97 -13.35
N ASN A 483 -56.75 0.96 -14.56
CA ASN A 483 -55.47 1.64 -14.83
C ASN A 483 -55.67 3.11 -15.19
N GLU A 484 -56.70 3.40 -15.99
CA GLU A 484 -57.04 4.77 -16.40
C GLU A 484 -58.13 5.42 -15.54
N ASP A 485 -58.70 4.68 -14.59
CA ASP A 485 -59.78 5.11 -13.72
C ASP A 485 -61.03 5.61 -14.46
N LYS A 486 -61.44 4.86 -15.49
CA LYS A 486 -62.56 5.21 -16.36
C LYS A 486 -63.65 4.15 -16.37
N VAL A 487 -64.89 4.61 -16.47
CA VAL A 487 -66.07 3.76 -16.52
C VAL A 487 -66.73 3.88 -17.89
N TYR A 488 -67.13 2.75 -18.46
CA TYR A 488 -67.91 2.69 -19.69
C TYR A 488 -69.19 1.88 -19.45
N VAL A 489 -70.32 2.39 -19.88
CA VAL A 489 -71.62 1.70 -19.83
C VAL A 489 -71.78 0.90 -21.12
N VAL A 490 -72.14 -0.38 -21.01
CA VAL A 490 -72.50 -1.23 -22.15
C VAL A 490 -73.95 -0.93 -22.55
N THR A 491 -74.15 -0.54 -23.80
CA THR A 491 -75.45 -0.24 -24.41
C THR A 491 -75.64 -1.05 -25.69
N ASP A 492 -76.86 -1.13 -26.21
CA ASP A 492 -77.15 -1.88 -27.45
C ASP A 492 -76.36 -1.37 -28.68
N GLU A 493 -75.88 -0.12 -28.64
CA GLU A 493 -75.06 0.52 -29.70
C GLU A 493 -73.55 0.40 -29.46
N GLY A 494 -73.10 -0.20 -28.34
CA GLY A 494 -71.70 -0.34 -27.95
C GLY A 494 -71.38 0.29 -26.59
N LEU A 495 -70.13 0.74 -26.40
CA LEU A 495 -69.69 1.41 -25.17
C LEU A 495 -69.94 2.91 -25.23
N LYS A 496 -70.58 3.43 -24.18
CA LYS A 496 -70.67 4.87 -23.92
C LYS A 496 -69.88 5.18 -22.65
N GLU A 497 -69.14 6.28 -22.64
CA GLU A 497 -68.45 6.73 -21.43
C GLU A 497 -69.47 7.01 -20.32
N GLY A 498 -69.23 6.40 -19.16
CA GLY A 498 -70.07 6.49 -17.96
C GLY A 498 -69.47 7.41 -16.91
N ASN A 499 -70.26 7.71 -15.88
CA ASN A 499 -69.79 8.46 -14.71
C ASN A 499 -69.35 7.50 -13.61
N ARG A 500 -68.17 7.73 -13.03
CA ARG A 500 -67.63 6.92 -11.93
C ARG A 500 -68.49 7.03 -10.67
N ASP A 501 -68.89 8.23 -10.29
CA ASP A 501 -69.68 8.47 -9.07
C ASP A 501 -71.06 7.77 -9.15
N GLU A 502 -71.63 7.70 -10.36
CA GLU A 502 -72.91 7.01 -10.61
C GLU A 502 -72.78 5.50 -10.50
N LEU A 503 -71.67 4.93 -10.99
CA LEU A 503 -71.38 3.49 -10.84
C LEU A 503 -71.20 3.14 -9.36
N ASP A 504 -70.48 3.95 -8.60
CA ASP A 504 -70.22 3.72 -7.18
C ASP A 504 -71.52 3.75 -6.37
N GLU A 505 -72.40 4.73 -6.61
CA GLU A 505 -73.73 4.79 -5.99
C GLU A 505 -74.57 3.53 -6.31
N LYS A 506 -74.50 3.05 -7.56
CA LYS A 506 -75.27 1.88 -8.01
C LYS A 506 -74.71 0.55 -7.50
N LEU A 507 -73.40 0.44 -7.31
CA LEU A 507 -72.79 -0.74 -6.69
C LEU A 507 -73.09 -0.78 -5.18
N GLU A 508 -73.17 0.36 -4.51
CA GLU A 508 -73.56 0.45 -3.10
C GLU A 508 -75.04 0.10 -2.83
N GLU A 509 -75.92 0.20 -3.85
CA GLU A 509 -77.33 -0.20 -3.77
C GLU A 509 -77.55 -1.74 -3.83
N ILE A 510 -76.52 -2.51 -4.17
CA ILE A 510 -76.59 -3.97 -4.29
C ILE A 510 -76.50 -4.60 -2.89
N THR A 511 -77.64 -4.98 -2.33
CA THR A 511 -77.77 -5.40 -0.92
C THR A 511 -77.76 -6.92 -0.67
N GLU A 512 -77.69 -7.76 -1.70
CA GLU A 512 -77.77 -9.23 -1.56
C GLU A 512 -76.63 -9.98 -2.28
N GLU A 513 -76.35 -11.20 -1.78
CA GLU A 513 -75.31 -12.13 -2.25
C GLU A 513 -75.26 -12.24 -3.79
N ARG A 514 -74.04 -12.08 -4.32
CA ARG A 514 -73.54 -12.55 -5.63
C ARG A 514 -74.64 -12.96 -6.62
N VAL A 515 -75.02 -12.05 -7.52
CA VAL A 515 -75.63 -12.46 -8.79
C VAL A 515 -74.50 -12.59 -9.81
N PRO A 516 -73.93 -13.79 -10.06
CA PRO A 516 -73.00 -13.97 -11.16
C PRO A 516 -73.65 -13.48 -12.45
N ILE A 517 -72.87 -12.78 -13.29
CA ILE A 517 -73.37 -12.35 -14.61
C ILE A 517 -73.83 -13.60 -15.36
N PRO A 518 -75.13 -13.74 -15.69
CA PRO A 518 -75.63 -14.93 -16.35
C PRO A 518 -74.87 -15.16 -17.66
N ILE A 519 -74.62 -16.42 -18.01
CA ILE A 519 -73.91 -16.79 -19.25
C ILE A 519 -74.64 -16.20 -20.48
N GLU A 520 -75.98 -16.13 -20.44
CA GLU A 520 -76.79 -15.52 -21.49
C GLU A 520 -76.47 -14.03 -21.68
N ASP A 521 -76.19 -13.31 -20.59
CA ASP A 521 -75.85 -11.89 -20.64
C ASP A 521 -74.40 -11.68 -21.07
N LEU A 522 -73.47 -12.57 -20.70
CA LEU A 522 -72.11 -12.57 -21.27
C LEU A 522 -72.12 -12.79 -22.79
N ILE A 523 -73.00 -13.67 -23.28
CA ILE A 523 -73.20 -13.90 -24.72
C ILE A 523 -73.73 -12.63 -25.38
N LYS A 524 -74.71 -11.93 -24.78
CA LYS A 524 -75.21 -10.64 -25.30
C LYS A 524 -74.12 -9.57 -25.32
N ILE A 525 -73.36 -9.43 -24.25
CA ILE A 525 -72.26 -8.44 -24.17
C ILE A 525 -71.21 -8.74 -25.25
N LYS A 526 -70.89 -10.01 -25.50
CA LYS A 526 -70.00 -10.43 -26.60
C LYS A 526 -70.60 -10.13 -27.98
N GLN A 527 -71.92 -10.25 -28.15
CA GLN A 527 -72.58 -9.86 -29.40
C GLN A 527 -72.57 -8.35 -29.62
N ILE A 528 -72.74 -7.55 -28.57
CA ILE A 528 -72.74 -6.08 -28.62
C ILE A 528 -71.33 -5.54 -28.88
N LEU A 529 -70.35 -6.02 -28.11
CA LEU A 529 -68.99 -5.48 -28.12
C LEU A 529 -68.05 -6.20 -29.10
N GLY A 530 -68.40 -7.41 -29.53
CA GLY A 530 -67.56 -8.23 -30.40
C GLY A 530 -66.42 -8.91 -29.63
N ASP A 531 -65.20 -8.41 -29.80
CA ASP A 531 -63.94 -9.08 -29.42
C ASP A 531 -63.62 -8.94 -27.92
N VAL A 532 -64.51 -9.49 -27.08
CA VAL A 532 -64.36 -9.56 -25.62
C VAL A 532 -63.85 -10.94 -25.24
N GLU A 533 -62.66 -10.99 -24.65
CA GLU A 533 -62.02 -12.19 -24.10
C GLU A 533 -62.16 -12.18 -22.57
N ILE A 534 -62.67 -13.26 -21.98
CA ILE A 534 -62.77 -13.38 -20.51
C ILE A 534 -61.43 -13.91 -19.99
N LEU A 535 -60.74 -13.13 -19.17
CA LEU A 535 -59.38 -13.42 -18.72
C LEU A 535 -59.35 -14.23 -17.42
N ILE A 536 -60.25 -13.96 -16.49
CA ILE A 536 -60.38 -14.70 -15.22
C ILE A 536 -61.88 -14.79 -14.88
N SER A 537 -62.43 -16.01 -14.83
CA SER A 537 -63.57 -16.32 -13.98
C SER A 537 -62.98 -16.66 -12.62
N THR A 538 -63.17 -15.79 -11.62
CA THR A 538 -62.86 -16.17 -10.25
C THR A 538 -63.75 -17.37 -9.89
N PRO A 539 -63.20 -18.51 -9.44
CA PRO A 539 -64.01 -19.48 -8.72
C PRO A 539 -64.30 -18.87 -7.35
N TYR A 540 -65.57 -18.98 -6.94
CA TYR A 540 -66.18 -18.45 -5.71
C TYR A 540 -66.73 -17.03 -5.83
#